data_AF-A0A958RIY3-F1
#
_entry.id   AF-A0A958RIY3-F1
#
_cell.length_a   1.000
_cell.length_b   1.000
_cell.length_c   1.000
_cell.angle_alpha   90.00
_cell.angle_beta   90.00
_cell.angle_gamma   90.00
#
_symmetry.space_group_name_H-M   'P 1'
#
loop_
_entity.id
_entity.type
_entity.pdbx_description
1 polymer ?
#
loop_
_entity_poly.entity_id
_entity_poly.type
_entity_poly.pdbx_seq_one_letter_code
_entity_poly.pdbx_strand_id
1 'polypeptide(L)'
;MTVNFLLIGAAKSATTSLSNALSQHPDICFSNPKEPEFFCKDNWRDKIENYHSLFKQKSVKLYGEGSTNYSKFPHYNKNIHKDIFDYNPNMKIIYMMRHPIDRIVSHYIHSYNRGHESINDINIEELTTDPWFVPEATTLYDQLQAFKSRREHFAVVVDEYGSFMGIVTLEDILEEIVGEIDDE
;
A
#
# COMPACT_ATOMS: atom_id res chain seq x y z
N MET A 1 20.67 24.08 3.74
CA MET A 1 20.76 22.67 4.19
C MET A 1 20.10 21.78 3.15
N THR A 2 20.37 20.47 3.15
CA THR A 2 19.75 19.53 2.20
C THR A 2 19.26 18.29 2.95
N VAL A 3 18.00 17.92 2.78
CA VAL A 3 17.42 16.69 3.31
C VAL A 3 17.96 15.51 2.51
N ASN A 4 18.49 14.52 3.21
CA ASN A 4 19.28 13.43 2.64
C ASN A 4 18.44 12.17 2.43
N PHE A 5 17.41 11.96 3.23
CA PHE A 5 16.57 10.78 3.12
C PHE A 5 15.11 11.04 3.49
N LEU A 6 14.21 10.25 2.89
CA LEU A 6 12.77 10.28 3.14
C LEU A 6 12.28 8.91 3.60
N LEU A 7 11.49 8.88 4.67
CA LEU A 7 10.69 7.74 5.10
C LEU A 7 9.28 7.89 4.52
N ILE A 8 9.04 7.27 3.36
CA ILE A 8 7.89 7.61 2.50
C ILE A 8 6.65 6.75 2.70
N GLY A 9 6.72 5.75 3.58
CA GLY A 9 5.62 4.82 3.76
C GLY A 9 6.06 3.43 4.19
N ALA A 10 5.16 2.45 4.14
CA ALA A 10 3.72 2.63 3.92
C ALA A 10 3.03 3.14 5.20
N ALA A 11 1.92 3.87 5.04
CA ALA A 11 1.09 4.23 6.18
C ALA A 11 0.66 2.96 6.94
N LYS A 12 0.70 3.03 8.28
CA LYS A 12 0.37 1.92 9.20
C LYS A 12 1.38 0.76 9.21
N SER A 13 2.60 1.02 8.74
CA SER A 13 3.74 0.08 8.78
C SER A 13 4.84 0.51 9.77
N ALA A 14 4.47 1.06 10.93
CA ALA A 14 5.40 1.48 12.00
C ALA A 14 6.41 2.61 11.63
N THR A 15 6.12 3.43 10.62
CA THR A 15 6.98 4.56 10.22
C THR A 15 7.23 5.56 11.35
N THR A 16 6.27 5.74 12.27
CA THR A 16 6.43 6.65 13.42
C THR A 16 7.45 6.10 14.42
N SER A 17 7.43 4.79 14.67
CA SER A 17 8.40 4.14 15.55
C SER A 17 9.82 4.26 14.96
N LEU A 18 9.97 4.03 13.65
CA LEU A 18 11.26 4.20 12.98
C LEU A 18 11.74 5.66 12.99
N SER A 19 10.87 6.63 12.69
CA SER A 19 11.27 8.05 12.76
C SER A 19 11.69 8.44 14.17
N ASN A 20 11.02 7.92 15.20
CA ASN A 20 11.39 8.17 16.60
C ASN A 20 12.76 7.58 16.93
N ALA A 21 13.06 6.36 16.49
CA ALA A 21 14.37 5.74 16.70
C ALA A 21 15.49 6.49 15.96
N LEU A 22 15.27 6.85 14.69
CA LEU A 22 16.25 7.62 13.90
C LEU A 22 16.53 9.00 14.50
N SER A 23 15.50 9.65 15.06
CA SER A 23 15.63 10.98 15.70
C SER A 23 16.51 10.97 16.96
N GLN A 24 16.78 9.80 17.55
CA GLN A 24 17.64 9.67 18.73
C GLN A 24 19.13 9.60 18.36
N HIS A 25 19.47 9.36 17.09
CA HIS A 25 20.86 9.24 16.67
C HIS A 25 21.52 10.63 16.61
N PRO A 26 22.71 10.82 17.24
CA PRO A 26 23.33 12.16 17.38
C PRO A 26 23.68 12.83 16.04
N ASP A 27 23.93 12.04 15.01
CA ASP A 27 24.24 12.51 13.66
C ASP A 27 23.01 12.69 12.73
N ILE A 28 21.79 12.49 13.25
CA ILE A 28 20.55 12.59 12.46
C ILE A 28 19.65 13.69 13.04
N CYS A 29 19.21 14.62 12.19
CA CYS A 29 18.12 15.54 12.51
C CYS A 29 16.89 15.17 11.68
N PHE A 30 15.83 14.75 12.36
CA PHE A 30 14.57 14.42 11.70
C PHE A 30 13.60 15.62 11.73
N SER A 31 12.74 15.74 10.71
CA SER A 31 11.71 16.79 10.64
C SER A 31 10.76 16.73 11.84
N ASN A 32 10.43 17.88 12.43
CA ASN A 32 9.43 18.00 13.49
C ASN A 32 8.43 19.14 13.16
N PRO A 33 7.12 18.86 12.99
CA PRO A 33 6.47 17.56 13.15
C PRO A 33 6.79 16.55 12.03
N LYS A 34 6.48 15.27 12.30
CA LYS A 34 6.37 14.22 11.26
C LYS A 34 5.18 14.54 10.35
N GLU A 35 5.19 13.98 9.14
CA GLU A 35 4.19 14.21 8.09
C GLU A 35 4.11 15.69 7.63
N PRO A 36 5.23 16.37 7.29
CA PRO A 36 5.15 17.73 6.76
C PRO A 36 4.56 17.80 5.34
N GLU A 37 4.56 16.66 4.63
CA GLU A 37 3.95 16.49 3.30
C GLU A 37 4.42 17.56 2.30
N PHE A 38 5.70 17.90 2.39
CA PHE A 38 6.30 19.00 1.68
C PHE A 38 6.19 18.85 0.16
N PHE A 39 6.52 17.66 -0.35
CA PHE A 39 6.46 17.36 -1.79
C PHE A 39 5.06 16.97 -2.28
N CYS A 40 4.04 16.95 -1.41
CA CYS A 40 2.64 16.77 -1.83
C CYS A 40 2.02 18.06 -2.40
N LYS A 41 2.74 19.19 -2.38
CA LYS A 41 2.23 20.51 -2.76
C LYS A 41 2.97 21.05 -3.99
N ASP A 42 2.24 21.61 -4.95
CA ASP A 42 2.79 22.05 -6.24
C ASP A 42 3.81 23.21 -6.12
N ASN A 43 3.72 24.04 -5.08
CA ASN A 43 4.59 25.21 -4.86
C ASN A 43 5.67 24.98 -3.79
N TRP A 44 6.18 23.74 -3.67
CA TRP A 44 7.15 23.39 -2.63
C TRP A 44 8.39 24.29 -2.62
N ARG A 45 8.86 24.74 -3.79
CA ARG A 45 10.02 25.64 -3.94
C ARG A 45 9.87 26.94 -3.16
N ASP A 46 8.68 27.54 -3.18
CA ASP A 46 8.38 28.79 -2.47
C ASP A 46 8.34 28.61 -0.95
N LYS A 47 8.25 27.36 -0.47
CA LYS A 47 8.11 26.99 0.93
C LYS A 47 9.37 26.33 1.49
N ILE A 48 10.49 26.39 0.77
CA ILE A 48 11.73 25.71 1.16
C ILE A 48 12.27 26.17 2.52
N GLU A 49 12.20 27.47 2.82
CA GLU A 49 12.64 28.00 4.11
C GLU A 49 11.76 27.49 5.26
N ASN A 50 10.45 27.46 5.06
CA ASN A 50 9.51 26.90 6.03
C ASN A 50 9.78 25.41 6.26
N TYR A 51 10.11 24.67 5.20
CA TYR A 51 10.47 23.26 5.31
C TYR A 51 11.78 23.05 6.07
N HIS A 52 12.82 23.85 5.79
CA HIS A 52 14.10 23.78 6.50
C HIS A 52 13.99 24.24 7.96
N SER A 53 12.98 25.04 8.30
CA SER A 53 12.68 25.44 9.68
C SER A 53 12.24 24.28 10.58
N LEU A 54 11.71 23.19 9.98
CA LEU A 54 11.26 21.99 10.72
C LEU A 54 12.40 21.19 11.36
N PHE A 55 13.64 21.48 10.99
CA PHE A 55 14.84 20.77 11.43
C PHE A 55 15.55 21.61 12.49
N LYS A 56 15.24 21.32 13.76
CA LYS A 56 15.68 22.13 14.92
C LYS A 56 17.20 22.08 15.14
N GLN A 57 17.81 20.91 14.99
CA GLN A 57 19.25 20.75 15.13
C GLN A 57 19.93 21.10 13.81
N LYS A 58 20.94 21.95 13.86
CA LYS A 58 21.76 22.34 12.71
C LYS A 58 23.11 21.64 12.77
N SER A 59 23.76 21.54 11.60
CA SER A 59 25.11 20.97 11.43
C SER A 59 25.26 19.48 11.80
N VAL A 60 24.19 18.69 11.63
CA VAL A 60 24.27 17.22 11.69
C VAL A 60 24.71 16.62 10.36
N LYS A 61 25.11 15.34 10.36
CA LYS A 61 25.51 14.63 9.13
C LYS A 61 24.34 14.35 8.19
N LEU A 62 23.18 13.98 8.73
CA LEU A 62 22.02 13.58 7.94
C LEU A 62 20.73 14.27 8.41
N TYR A 63 19.96 14.76 7.45
CA TYR A 63 18.62 15.29 7.66
C TYR A 63 17.59 14.33 7.05
N GLY A 64 16.58 13.97 7.84
CA GLY A 64 15.55 13.00 7.46
C GLY A 64 14.14 13.56 7.60
N GLU A 65 13.25 13.18 6.68
CA GLU A 65 11.84 13.55 6.75
C GLU A 65 10.97 12.29 6.62
N GLY A 66 9.78 12.29 7.22
CA GLY A 66 8.88 11.13 7.17
C GLY A 66 7.45 11.50 6.82
N SER A 67 7.08 11.32 5.55
CA SER A 67 5.73 11.55 5.03
C SER A 67 5.21 10.34 4.25
N THR A 68 4.18 9.68 4.77
CA THR A 68 3.64 8.44 4.19
C THR A 68 2.80 8.65 2.94
N ASN A 69 2.34 9.88 2.70
CA ASN A 69 1.56 10.22 1.52
C ASN A 69 2.40 10.29 0.24
N TYR A 70 3.73 10.32 0.34
CA TYR A 70 4.62 10.32 -0.83
C TYR A 70 4.54 9.03 -1.64
N SER A 71 4.23 7.89 -1.02
CA SER A 71 4.05 6.62 -1.73
C SER A 71 2.67 6.44 -2.36
N LYS A 72 1.75 7.40 -2.22
CA LYS A 72 0.39 7.34 -2.77
C LYS A 72 0.31 8.03 -4.13
N PHE A 73 1.36 7.96 -4.93
CA PHE A 73 1.32 8.46 -6.30
C PHE A 73 0.17 7.78 -7.08
N PRO A 74 -0.59 8.51 -7.91
CA PRO A 74 -0.50 9.94 -8.24
C PRO A 74 -1.44 10.86 -7.43
N HIS A 75 -1.98 10.39 -6.30
CA HIS A 75 -3.12 11.03 -5.64
C HIS A 75 -2.89 12.47 -5.14
N TYR A 76 -1.69 12.81 -4.67
CA TYR A 76 -1.41 14.15 -4.11
C TYR A 76 -0.65 15.06 -5.06
N ASN A 77 0.47 14.59 -5.61
CA ASN A 77 1.27 15.33 -6.57
C ASN A 77 1.72 14.38 -7.67
N LYS A 78 1.33 14.69 -8.91
CA LYS A 78 1.65 13.92 -10.12
C LYS A 78 3.13 14.02 -10.52
N ASN A 79 3.86 14.99 -9.98
CA ASN A 79 5.28 15.20 -10.24
C ASN A 79 6.15 14.89 -9.03
N ILE A 80 5.62 14.22 -8.00
CA ILE A 80 6.31 14.04 -6.72
C ILE A 80 7.71 13.42 -6.85
N HIS A 81 7.88 12.44 -7.72
CA HIS A 81 9.15 11.79 -7.99
C HIS A 81 10.15 12.77 -8.63
N LYS A 82 9.68 13.61 -9.55
CA LYS A 82 10.47 14.66 -10.18
C LYS A 82 10.82 15.77 -9.18
N ASP A 83 9.89 16.19 -8.34
CA ASP A 83 10.12 17.23 -7.34
C ASP A 83 11.14 16.80 -6.28
N ILE A 84 11.05 15.56 -5.81
CA ILE A 84 12.06 14.97 -4.90
C ILE A 84 13.43 14.93 -5.57
N PHE A 85 13.50 14.49 -6.84
CA PHE A 85 14.74 14.43 -7.60
C PHE A 85 15.33 15.82 -7.86
N ASP A 86 14.51 16.79 -8.26
CA ASP A 86 14.91 18.17 -8.51
C ASP A 86 15.41 18.85 -7.22
N TYR A 87 14.88 18.49 -6.05
CA TYR A 87 15.35 18.97 -4.75
C TYR A 87 16.70 18.36 -4.36
N ASN A 88 16.83 17.04 -4.46
CA ASN A 88 18.06 16.33 -4.15
C ASN A 88 18.16 15.07 -5.04
N PRO A 89 19.02 15.06 -6.07
CA PRO A 89 19.17 13.90 -6.95
C PRO A 89 19.79 12.68 -6.25
N ASN A 90 20.41 12.89 -5.07
CA ASN A 90 20.98 11.84 -4.23
C ASN A 90 20.06 11.46 -3.05
N MET A 91 18.77 11.80 -3.12
CA MET A 91 17.80 11.49 -2.06
C MET A 91 17.72 9.98 -1.82
N LYS A 92 17.89 9.55 -0.58
CA LYS A 92 17.67 8.15 -0.19
C LYS A 92 16.22 7.94 0.22
N ILE A 93 15.64 6.82 -0.16
CA ILE A 93 14.25 6.48 0.13
C ILE A 93 14.22 5.28 1.07
N ILE A 94 13.44 5.39 2.15
CA ILE A 94 13.14 4.29 3.07
C ILE A 94 11.66 3.97 2.94
N TYR A 95 11.35 2.71 2.62
CA TYR A 95 9.98 2.20 2.50
C TYR A 95 9.80 0.99 3.43
N MET A 96 8.86 1.08 4.37
CA MET A 96 8.49 0.04 5.31
C MET A 96 7.24 -0.70 4.84
N MET A 97 7.36 -2.01 4.70
CA MET A 97 6.22 -2.87 4.38
C MET A 97 5.69 -3.58 5.62
N ARG A 98 4.42 -3.98 5.53
CA ARG A 98 3.71 -4.80 6.51
C ARG A 98 2.82 -5.75 5.70
N HIS A 99 2.51 -6.90 6.27
CA HIS A 99 1.48 -7.80 5.74
C HIS A 99 0.25 -6.97 5.32
N PRO A 100 -0.20 -7.07 4.06
CA PRO A 100 -1.13 -6.11 3.48
C PRO A 100 -2.48 -6.10 4.19
N ILE A 101 -2.97 -7.26 4.63
CA ILE A 101 -4.22 -7.39 5.38
C ILE A 101 -4.12 -6.65 6.70
N ASP A 102 -3.09 -6.90 7.49
CA ASP A 102 -2.88 -6.22 8.78
C ASP A 102 -2.74 -4.71 8.62
N ARG A 103 -2.09 -4.28 7.54
CA ARG A 103 -1.95 -2.87 7.20
C ARG A 103 -3.30 -2.25 6.87
N ILE A 104 -4.15 -2.92 6.09
CA ILE A 104 -5.51 -2.47 5.74
C ILE A 104 -6.38 -2.38 6.99
N VAL A 105 -6.42 -3.43 7.81
CA VAL A 105 -7.15 -3.43 9.09
C VAL A 105 -6.69 -2.28 9.99
N SER A 106 -5.38 -2.08 10.10
CA SER A 106 -4.83 -0.96 10.88
C SER A 106 -5.19 0.41 10.31
N HIS A 107 -5.31 0.53 8.98
CA HIS A 107 -5.74 1.75 8.32
C HIS A 107 -7.22 2.05 8.58
N TYR A 108 -8.09 1.05 8.43
CA TYR A 108 -9.52 1.16 8.75
C TYR A 108 -9.73 1.61 10.20
N ILE A 109 -9.11 0.90 11.17
CA ILE A 109 -9.22 1.25 12.60
C ILE A 109 -8.75 2.70 12.86
N HIS A 110 -7.69 3.14 12.16
CA HIS A 110 -7.18 4.50 12.28
C HIS A 110 -8.16 5.54 11.71
N SER A 111 -8.76 5.29 10.55
CA SER A 111 -9.78 6.15 9.96
C SER A 111 -11.04 6.20 10.83
N TYR A 112 -11.51 5.05 11.31
CA TYR A 112 -12.66 4.91 12.20
C TYR A 112 -12.48 5.70 13.50
N ASN A 113 -11.34 5.52 14.17
CA ASN A 113 -11.02 6.26 15.40
C ASN A 113 -10.89 7.78 15.19
N ARG A 114 -10.67 8.24 13.95
CA ARG A 114 -10.66 9.67 13.58
C ARG A 114 -12.01 10.18 13.10
N GLY A 115 -13.03 9.33 13.03
CA GLY A 115 -14.35 9.66 12.49
C GLY A 115 -14.36 9.91 10.98
N HIS A 116 -13.36 9.39 10.26
CA HIS A 116 -13.29 9.50 8.79
C HIS A 116 -13.99 8.33 8.08
N GLU A 117 -14.24 7.24 8.79
CA GLU A 117 -14.93 6.05 8.30
C GLU A 117 -15.92 5.58 9.37
N SER A 118 -17.10 5.15 8.94
CA SER A 118 -18.11 4.48 9.75
C SER A 118 -18.35 3.08 9.20
N ILE A 119 -18.73 2.13 10.06
CA ILE A 119 -19.17 0.81 9.60
C ILE A 119 -20.41 0.91 8.70
N ASN A 120 -21.21 1.96 8.89
CA ASN A 120 -22.38 2.24 8.05
C ASN A 120 -22.02 2.77 6.66
N ASP A 121 -20.77 3.19 6.43
CA ASP A 121 -20.29 3.65 5.12
C ASP A 121 -19.87 2.46 4.23
N ILE A 122 -19.76 1.26 4.80
CA ILE A 122 -19.37 0.06 4.04
C ILE A 122 -20.62 -0.50 3.36
N ASN A 123 -20.74 -0.26 2.06
CA ASN A 123 -21.71 -0.94 1.21
C ASN A 123 -21.14 -2.28 0.73
N ILE A 124 -21.60 -3.38 1.35
CA ILE A 124 -21.16 -4.74 0.96
C ILE A 124 -21.57 -5.05 -0.49
N GLU A 125 -22.74 -4.59 -0.94
CA GLU A 125 -23.23 -4.87 -2.29
C GLU A 125 -22.33 -4.25 -3.36
N GLU A 126 -21.75 -3.07 -3.09
CA GLU A 126 -20.75 -2.44 -3.99
C GLU A 126 -19.39 -3.16 -3.98
N LEU A 127 -19.09 -3.93 -2.94
CA LEU A 127 -17.84 -4.69 -2.82
C LEU A 127 -17.97 -6.11 -3.38
N THR A 128 -19.19 -6.61 -3.55
CA THR A 128 -19.44 -7.92 -4.15
C THR A 128 -19.30 -7.89 -5.67
N THR A 129 -18.86 -8.99 -6.24
CA THR A 129 -18.86 -9.22 -7.69
C THR A 129 -19.85 -10.32 -8.02
N ASP A 130 -20.40 -10.29 -9.23
CA ASP A 130 -21.31 -11.33 -9.68
C ASP A 130 -20.59 -12.68 -9.65
N PRO A 131 -21.19 -13.72 -9.03
CA PRO A 131 -20.57 -15.02 -8.96
C PRO A 131 -20.44 -15.63 -10.36
N TRP A 132 -19.26 -16.16 -10.68
CA TRP A 132 -19.07 -16.98 -11.86
C TRP A 132 -19.48 -18.41 -11.59
N PHE A 133 -20.57 -18.84 -12.22
CA PHE A 133 -21.02 -20.23 -12.19
C PHE A 133 -20.41 -21.08 -13.32
N VAL A 134 -19.99 -22.30 -12.97
CA VAL A 134 -19.46 -23.30 -13.91
C VAL A 134 -20.22 -24.62 -13.73
N PRO A 135 -20.65 -25.29 -14.82
CA PRO A 135 -21.27 -26.62 -14.73
C PRO A 135 -20.29 -27.66 -14.16
N GLU A 136 -20.77 -28.58 -13.33
CA GLU A 136 -19.96 -29.67 -12.75
C GLU A 136 -19.28 -30.56 -13.80
N ALA A 137 -19.87 -30.65 -14.99
CA ALA A 137 -19.32 -31.39 -16.12
C ALA A 137 -18.11 -30.70 -16.81
N THR A 138 -17.73 -29.50 -16.38
CA THR A 138 -16.63 -28.74 -16.97
C THR A 138 -15.30 -29.41 -16.66
N THR A 139 -14.48 -29.64 -17.69
CA THR A 139 -13.18 -30.29 -17.51
C THR A 139 -12.18 -29.35 -16.84
N LEU A 140 -11.23 -29.92 -16.12
CA LEU A 140 -10.15 -29.18 -15.46
C LEU A 140 -9.37 -28.29 -16.45
N TYR A 141 -9.06 -28.81 -17.64
CA TYR A 141 -8.35 -28.05 -18.68
C TYR A 141 -9.18 -26.87 -19.20
N ASP A 142 -10.47 -27.07 -19.46
CA ASP A 142 -11.36 -26.00 -19.92
C ASP A 142 -11.51 -24.93 -18.84
N GLN A 143 -11.64 -25.33 -17.57
CA GLN A 143 -11.74 -24.39 -16.46
C GLN A 143 -10.43 -23.61 -16.25
N LEU A 144 -9.26 -24.23 -16.43
CA LEU A 144 -7.97 -23.53 -16.42
C LEU A 144 -7.89 -22.47 -17.52
N GLN A 145 -8.31 -22.80 -18.75
CA GLN A 145 -8.36 -21.82 -19.84
C GLN A 145 -9.37 -20.70 -19.55
N ALA A 146 -10.50 -21.03 -18.93
CA ALA A 146 -11.50 -20.06 -18.53
C ALA A 146 -10.94 -19.09 -17.48
N PHE A 147 -10.27 -19.57 -16.41
CA PHE A 147 -9.62 -18.72 -15.40
C PHE A 147 -8.60 -17.78 -16.04
N LYS A 148 -7.73 -18.31 -16.92
CA LYS A 148 -6.73 -17.53 -17.64
C LYS A 148 -7.35 -16.45 -18.54
N SER A 149 -8.42 -16.77 -19.26
CA SER A 149 -9.07 -15.84 -20.19
C SER A 149 -9.84 -14.72 -19.47
N ARG A 150 -10.51 -15.05 -18.36
CA ARG A 150 -11.30 -14.11 -17.55
C ARG A 150 -10.46 -13.31 -16.56
N ARG A 151 -9.25 -13.77 -16.24
CA ARG A 151 -8.41 -13.25 -15.14
C ARG A 151 -9.13 -13.33 -13.79
N GLU A 152 -9.86 -14.42 -13.60
CA GLU A 152 -10.54 -14.78 -12.36
C GLU A 152 -9.88 -16.04 -11.80
N HIS A 153 -9.94 -16.22 -10.48
CA HIS A 153 -9.18 -17.26 -9.76
C HIS A 153 -10.10 -18.19 -8.95
N PHE A 154 -11.42 -18.01 -9.07
CA PHE A 154 -12.44 -18.68 -8.26
C PHE A 154 -13.73 -18.81 -9.07
N ALA A 155 -14.44 -19.93 -8.95
CA ALA A 155 -15.75 -20.14 -9.55
C ALA A 155 -16.64 -21.01 -8.66
N VAL A 156 -17.96 -20.86 -8.81
CA VAL A 156 -19.00 -21.62 -8.12
C VAL A 156 -19.47 -22.76 -9.03
N VAL A 157 -19.35 -24.00 -8.56
CA VAL A 157 -19.74 -25.19 -9.32
C VAL A 157 -21.22 -25.49 -9.10
N VAL A 158 -21.95 -25.72 -10.20
CA VAL A 158 -23.39 -26.04 -10.17
C VAL A 158 -23.72 -27.28 -10.99
N ASP A 159 -24.77 -27.99 -10.59
CA ASP A 159 -25.36 -29.08 -11.37
C ASP A 159 -26.21 -28.53 -12.55
N GLU A 160 -26.80 -29.42 -13.34
CA GLU A 160 -27.65 -29.05 -14.47
C GLU A 160 -28.96 -28.35 -14.08
N TYR A 161 -29.35 -28.46 -12.81
CA TYR A 161 -30.53 -27.83 -12.24
C TYR A 161 -30.20 -26.49 -11.53
N GLY A 162 -28.93 -26.09 -11.51
CA GLY A 162 -28.43 -24.89 -10.85
C GLY A 162 -28.22 -25.04 -9.34
N SER A 163 -28.23 -26.26 -8.82
CA SER A 163 -27.91 -26.56 -7.42
C SER A 163 -26.43 -26.34 -7.17
N PHE A 164 -26.09 -25.77 -6.01
CA PHE A 164 -24.69 -25.57 -5.59
C PHE A 164 -24.01 -26.91 -5.28
N MET A 165 -22.92 -27.18 -5.98
CA MET A 165 -22.11 -28.39 -5.79
C MET A 165 -20.82 -28.11 -5.02
N GLY A 166 -20.27 -26.90 -5.15
CA GLY A 166 -19.03 -26.52 -4.49
C GLY A 166 -18.37 -25.29 -5.10
N ILE A 167 -17.10 -25.12 -4.81
CA ILE A 167 -16.24 -24.06 -5.37
C ILE A 167 -15.00 -24.70 -5.97
N VAL A 168 -14.41 -24.03 -6.95
CA VAL A 168 -13.11 -24.41 -7.53
C VAL A 168 -12.24 -23.16 -7.65
N THR A 169 -10.97 -23.27 -7.29
CA THR A 169 -9.98 -22.21 -7.44
C THR A 169 -8.96 -22.55 -8.52
N LEU A 170 -8.25 -21.53 -8.99
CA LEU A 170 -7.12 -21.72 -9.89
C LEU A 170 -6.02 -22.56 -9.24
N GLU A 171 -5.84 -22.43 -7.92
CA GLU A 171 -4.84 -23.16 -7.13
C GLU A 171 -5.16 -24.66 -7.12
N ASP A 172 -6.39 -25.04 -6.77
CA ASP A 172 -6.84 -26.44 -6.79
C ASP A 172 -6.56 -27.11 -8.14
N ILE A 173 -6.82 -26.39 -9.23
CA ILE A 173 -6.60 -26.87 -10.60
C ILE A 173 -5.10 -27.04 -10.91
N LEU A 174 -4.25 -26.13 -10.43
CA LEU A 174 -2.81 -26.21 -10.64
C LEU A 174 -2.20 -27.35 -9.82
N GLU A 175 -2.65 -27.53 -8.58
CA GLU A 175 -2.23 -28.61 -7.69
C GLU A 175 -2.57 -29.99 -8.27
N GLU A 176 -3.77 -30.18 -8.82
CA GLU A 176 -4.15 -31.43 -9.48
C GLU A 176 -3.32 -31.75 -10.75
N ILE A 177 -2.80 -30.73 -11.45
CA ILE A 177 -1.93 -30.93 -12.63
C ILE A 177 -0.48 -31.21 -12.22
N VAL A 178 0.03 -30.45 -11.26
CA VAL A 178 1.46 -30.37 -10.95
C VAL A 178 1.85 -31.27 -9.76
N GLY A 179 0.89 -31.67 -8.94
CA GLY A 179 1.09 -32.25 -7.60
C GLY A 179 1.14 -31.16 -6.54
N GLU A 180 1.32 -31.56 -5.27
CA GLU A 180 1.45 -30.59 -4.16
C GLU A 180 2.51 -29.54 -4.50
N ILE A 181 2.06 -28.30 -4.54
CA ILE A 181 2.94 -27.14 -4.66
C ILE A 181 3.30 -26.79 -3.22
N ASP A 182 4.58 -26.83 -2.87
CA ASP A 182 5.05 -26.30 -1.59
C ASP A 182 4.74 -24.79 -1.55
N ASP A 183 3.60 -24.42 -0.97
CA ASP A 183 3.19 -23.04 -0.72
C ASP A 183 3.12 -22.79 0.81
N GLU A 184 4.30 -22.58 1.42
CA GLU A 184 4.59 -21.73 2.61
C GLU A 184 6.02 -21.97 3.18
#